data_AF-A0A957K889-F1
#
_entry.id   AF-A0A957K889-F1
#
_cell.length_a   1.000
_cell.length_b   1.000
_cell.length_c   1.000
_cell.angle_alpha   90.00
_cell.angle_beta   90.00
_cell.angle_gamma   90.00
#
_symmetry.space_group_name_H-M   'P 1'
#
loop_
_entity.id
_entity.type
_entity.pdbx_description
1 polymer ?
#
loop_
_entity_poly.entity_id
_entity_poly.type
_entity_poly.pdbx_seq_one_letter_code
_entity_poly.pdbx_strand_id
1 'polypeptide(L)'
;QSLDVAAISAAQLNGQGPQVDVSDLPTWDQVQDIRSADPGTAAIKAIGELLENLSTEAQAQGHRPHPRRVTQWTHVLFRVGVWQSGSADFNTVPDTAARLLRYCWPAIQPAEAATWAQIAASVVDTLGAAIEEAMSAVLVKMKEVSASPQAQRTTLIPQLATTMQSVQTTLEKLAGADNDRVAEAVATMNNWLSLAVQGKPVE
;
A
#
# COMPACT_ATOMS: atom_id res chain seq x y z
N GLN A 1 26.06 -12.21 25.66
CA GLN A 1 27.09 -12.61 24.66
C GLN A 1 27.16 -11.50 23.62
N SER A 2 28.34 -10.95 23.34
CA SER A 2 28.51 -9.95 22.28
C SER A 2 28.36 -10.62 20.92
N LEU A 3 27.61 -9.99 20.01
CA LEU A 3 27.43 -10.47 18.65
C LEU A 3 28.78 -10.39 17.91
N ASP A 4 29.31 -11.52 17.45
CA ASP A 4 30.52 -11.54 16.62
C ASP A 4 30.15 -11.24 15.16
N VAL A 5 30.04 -9.93 14.86
CA VAL A 5 29.67 -9.40 13.54
C VAL A 5 30.61 -9.92 12.44
N ALA A 6 31.89 -10.12 12.75
CA ALA A 6 32.89 -10.57 11.79
C ALA A 6 32.68 -12.04 11.42
N ALA A 7 32.44 -12.91 12.40
CA ALA A 7 32.15 -14.32 12.15
C ALA A 7 30.84 -14.52 11.36
N ILE A 8 29.80 -13.75 11.68
CA ILE A 8 28.50 -13.80 10.97
C ILE A 8 28.65 -13.34 9.51
N SER A 9 29.37 -12.23 9.29
CA SER A 9 29.61 -11.69 7.94
C SER A 9 30.44 -12.65 7.10
N ALA A 10 31.48 -13.27 7.69
CA ALA A 10 32.28 -14.28 7.01
C ALA A 10 31.47 -15.53 6.66
N ALA A 11 30.58 -15.99 7.54
CA ALA A 11 29.69 -17.12 7.25
C ALA A 11 28.69 -16.80 6.11
N GLN A 12 28.15 -15.59 6.07
CA GLN A 12 27.25 -15.11 5.02
C GLN A 12 27.95 -14.96 3.66
N LEU A 13 29.16 -14.39 3.63
CA LEU A 13 29.91 -14.17 2.38
C LEU A 13 30.54 -15.45 1.82
N ASN A 14 30.91 -16.40 2.69
CA ASN A 14 31.42 -17.72 2.27
C ASN A 14 30.29 -18.70 1.93
N GLY A 15 29.08 -18.45 2.43
CA GLY A 15 27.89 -19.10 1.93
C GLY A 15 27.64 -18.62 0.51
N GLN A 16 27.48 -19.54 -0.44
CA GLN A 16 26.86 -19.22 -1.73
C GLN A 16 25.39 -18.90 -1.47
N GLY A 17 25.13 -17.73 -0.88
CA GLY A 17 23.80 -17.16 -0.79
C GLY A 17 23.20 -17.01 -2.19
N PRO A 18 21.88 -16.80 -2.29
CA PRO A 18 21.24 -16.56 -3.57
C PRO A 18 22.01 -15.47 -4.31
N GLN A 19 22.46 -15.78 -5.53
CA GLN A 19 23.11 -14.79 -6.37
C GLN A 19 22.14 -13.64 -6.58
N VAL A 20 22.55 -12.44 -6.19
CA VAL A 20 21.77 -11.22 -6.43
C VAL A 20 21.81 -10.99 -7.93
N ASP A 21 20.65 -11.03 -8.57
CA ASP A 21 20.53 -10.61 -9.96
C ASP A 21 20.82 -9.11 -10.04
N VAL A 22 21.89 -8.77 -10.75
CA VAL A 22 22.38 -7.40 -10.89
C VAL A 22 21.90 -6.75 -12.19
N SER A 23 21.17 -7.47 -13.05
CA SER A 23 20.65 -6.91 -14.31
C SER A 23 19.73 -5.71 -14.08
N ASP A 24 19.05 -5.69 -12.94
CA ASP A 24 18.08 -4.67 -12.56
C ASP A 24 18.67 -3.60 -11.63
N LEU A 25 20.00 -3.42 -11.61
CA LEU A 25 20.65 -2.34 -10.88
C LEU A 25 21.12 -1.25 -11.84
N PRO A 26 21.05 0.04 -11.45
CA PRO A 26 21.55 1.11 -12.30
C PRO A 26 23.07 0.99 -12.48
N THR A 27 23.53 1.24 -13.70
CA THR A 27 24.96 1.41 -13.97
C THR A 27 25.50 2.64 -13.26
N TRP A 28 26.82 2.74 -13.11
CA TRP A 28 27.43 3.91 -12.48
C TRP A 28 27.12 5.21 -13.22
N ASP A 29 27.12 5.18 -14.55
CA ASP A 29 26.78 6.35 -15.37
C ASP A 29 25.33 6.78 -15.13
N GLN A 30 24.39 5.83 -15.09
CA GLN A 30 22.99 6.10 -14.72
C GLN A 30 22.90 6.70 -13.32
N VAL A 31 23.68 6.23 -12.35
CA VAL A 31 23.72 6.83 -11.00
C VAL A 31 24.18 8.29 -11.05
N GLN A 32 25.17 8.62 -11.89
CA GLN A 32 25.63 10.01 -12.05
C GLN A 32 24.56 10.90 -12.68
N ASP A 33 23.88 10.41 -13.72
CA ASP A 33 22.77 11.11 -14.38
C ASP A 33 21.61 11.33 -13.38
N ILE A 34 21.23 10.29 -12.65
CA ILE A 34 20.19 10.37 -11.63
C ILE A 34 20.56 11.36 -10.53
N ARG A 35 21.83 11.46 -10.11
CA ARG A 35 22.27 12.39 -9.05
C ARG A 35 22.32 13.85 -9.53
N SER A 36 22.59 14.07 -10.81
CA SER A 36 22.65 15.39 -11.43
C SER A 36 21.30 15.89 -11.94
N ALA A 37 20.30 15.01 -12.08
CA ALA A 37 18.96 15.37 -12.49
C ALA A 37 18.31 16.38 -11.54
N ASP A 38 17.67 17.38 -12.12
CA ASP A 38 16.82 18.37 -11.45
C ASP A 38 15.34 18.03 -11.66
N PRO A 39 14.51 18.10 -10.61
CA PRO A 39 13.10 17.73 -10.71
C PRO A 39 12.33 18.73 -11.57
N GLY A 40 11.62 18.22 -12.59
CA GLY A 40 10.66 18.99 -13.36
C GLY A 40 9.37 19.29 -12.60
N THR A 41 8.54 20.18 -13.14
CA THR A 41 7.32 20.65 -12.47
C THR A 41 6.28 19.54 -12.27
N ALA A 42 6.16 18.61 -13.23
CA ALA A 42 5.24 17.48 -13.11
C ALA A 42 5.70 16.52 -12.02
N ALA A 43 7.00 16.23 -11.94
CA ALA A 43 7.56 15.38 -10.90
C ALA A 43 7.38 15.99 -9.50
N ILE A 44 7.62 17.30 -9.35
CA ILE A 44 7.38 18.02 -8.08
C ILE A 44 5.93 17.87 -7.64
N LYS A 45 4.99 18.06 -8.56
CA LYS A 45 3.56 17.94 -8.28
C LYS A 45 3.19 16.50 -7.87
N ALA A 46 3.59 15.51 -8.67
CA ALA A 46 3.27 14.10 -8.41
C ALA A 46 3.82 13.61 -7.06
N ILE A 47 5.06 13.98 -6.72
CA ILE A 47 5.66 13.65 -5.42
C ILE A 47 4.93 14.40 -4.30
N GLY A 48 4.60 15.67 -4.49
CA GLY A 48 3.88 16.49 -3.52
C GLY A 48 2.52 15.88 -3.14
N GLU A 49 1.72 15.51 -4.14
CA GLU A 49 0.40 14.89 -3.95
C GLU A 49 0.52 13.54 -3.20
N LEU A 50 1.49 12.69 -3.55
CA LEU A 50 1.70 11.42 -2.86
C LEU A 50 2.12 11.63 -1.39
N LEU A 51 3.03 12.57 -1.12
CA LEU A 51 3.50 12.87 0.23
C LEU A 51 2.42 13.54 1.08
N GLU A 52 1.53 14.32 0.49
CA GLU A 52 0.36 14.88 1.16
C GLU A 52 -0.62 13.79 1.58
N ASN A 53 -0.91 12.84 0.69
CA ASN A 53 -1.72 11.66 1.02
C ASN A 53 -1.07 10.83 2.14
N LEU A 54 0.25 10.59 2.05
CA LEU A 54 0.98 9.81 3.05
C LEU A 54 0.95 10.50 4.42
N SER A 55 1.08 11.82 4.43
CA SER A 55 1.00 12.64 5.64
C SER A 55 -0.41 12.61 6.25
N THR A 56 -1.45 12.68 5.43
CA THR A 56 -2.85 12.59 5.86
C THR A 56 -3.13 11.23 6.51
N GLU A 57 -2.71 10.13 5.87
CA GLU A 57 -2.91 8.79 6.42
C GLU A 57 -2.11 8.58 7.72
N ALA A 58 -0.86 9.01 7.74
CA ALA A 58 -0.04 8.94 8.96
C ALA A 58 -0.73 9.69 10.11
N GLN A 59 -1.29 10.88 9.85
CA GLN A 59 -1.99 11.68 10.87
C GLN A 59 -3.29 11.01 11.35
N ALA A 60 -4.04 10.37 10.45
CA ALA A 60 -5.24 9.61 10.81
C ALA A 60 -4.93 8.49 11.81
N GLN A 61 -3.73 7.91 11.71
CA GLN A 61 -3.23 6.86 12.62
C GLN A 61 -2.44 7.43 13.82
N GLY A 62 -2.47 8.74 14.04
CA GLY A 62 -1.82 9.39 15.19
C GLY A 62 -0.31 9.63 15.03
N HIS A 63 0.25 9.41 13.84
CA HIS A 63 1.64 9.70 13.53
C HIS A 63 1.79 11.09 12.89
N ARG A 64 2.89 11.77 13.20
CA ARG A 64 3.19 13.07 12.59
C ARG A 64 4.51 13.01 11.81
N PRO A 65 4.49 13.21 10.48
CA PRO A 65 5.71 13.29 9.70
C PRO A 65 6.61 14.43 10.18
N HIS A 66 7.87 14.11 10.46
CA HIS A 66 8.89 15.13 10.75
C HIS A 66 9.44 15.72 9.43
N PRO A 67 9.69 17.05 9.32
CA PRO A 67 10.15 17.67 8.07
C PRO A 67 11.37 16.99 7.41
N ARG A 68 12.37 16.59 8.22
CA ARG A 68 13.53 15.82 7.72
C ARG A 68 13.15 14.50 7.04
N ARG A 69 12.06 13.85 7.46
CA ARG A 69 11.57 12.61 6.87
C ARG A 69 10.90 12.87 5.53
N VAL A 70 10.10 13.93 5.45
CA VAL A 70 9.52 14.40 4.18
C VAL A 70 10.62 14.62 3.15
N THR A 71 11.70 15.34 3.50
CA THR A 71 12.85 15.52 2.59
C THR A 71 13.49 14.21 2.14
N GLN A 72 13.67 13.25 3.06
CA GLN A 72 14.23 11.93 2.71
C GLN A 72 13.32 11.17 1.75
N TRP A 73 12.01 11.17 2.00
CA TRP A 73 11.03 10.52 1.14
C TRP A 73 11.02 11.19 -0.23
N THR A 74 11.01 12.52 -0.31
CA THR A 74 11.12 13.26 -1.57
C THR A 74 12.34 12.81 -2.38
N HIS A 75 13.50 12.68 -1.75
CA HIS A 75 14.72 12.23 -2.43
C HIS A 75 14.62 10.79 -2.94
N VAL A 76 14.07 9.87 -2.13
CA VAL A 76 13.87 8.48 -2.55
C VAL A 76 12.90 8.40 -3.72
N LEU A 77 11.74 9.05 -3.61
CA LEU A 77 10.71 9.08 -4.64
C LEU A 77 11.22 9.68 -5.95
N PHE A 78 11.98 10.78 -5.87
CA PHE A 78 12.55 11.40 -7.05
C PHE A 78 13.63 10.53 -7.69
N ARG A 79 14.68 10.16 -6.95
CA ARG A 79 15.85 9.47 -7.54
C ARG A 79 15.49 8.09 -8.09
N VAL A 80 14.66 7.34 -7.38
CA VAL A 80 14.17 6.04 -7.87
C VAL A 80 13.14 6.25 -8.99
N GLY A 81 12.35 7.32 -8.92
CA GLY A 81 11.45 7.72 -9.99
C GLY A 81 12.17 8.01 -11.31
N VAL A 82 13.26 8.79 -11.28
CA VAL A 82 14.10 9.07 -12.46
C VAL A 82 14.70 7.78 -13.02
N TRP A 83 15.21 6.91 -12.15
CA TRP A 83 15.77 5.64 -12.58
C TRP A 83 14.74 4.75 -13.31
N GLN A 84 13.53 4.62 -12.76
CA GLN A 84 12.50 3.73 -13.28
C GLN A 84 11.76 4.31 -14.49
N SER A 85 11.55 5.63 -14.52
CA SER A 85 10.84 6.30 -15.62
C SER A 85 11.77 6.76 -16.75
N GLY A 86 13.08 6.85 -16.50
CA GLY A 86 14.05 7.47 -17.41
C GLY A 86 13.90 8.98 -17.56
N SER A 87 13.04 9.64 -16.76
CA SER A 87 12.71 11.06 -16.87
C SER A 87 12.79 11.77 -15.52
N ALA A 88 13.27 13.01 -15.51
CA ALA A 88 13.25 13.88 -14.34
C ALA A 88 11.92 14.65 -14.17
N ASP A 89 11.00 14.53 -15.13
CA ASP A 89 9.70 15.22 -15.16
C ASP A 89 8.54 14.23 -15.38
N PHE A 90 8.48 13.18 -14.58
CA PHE A 90 7.42 12.19 -14.65
C PHE A 90 6.08 12.74 -14.12
N ASN A 91 4.97 12.34 -14.75
CA ASN A 91 3.62 12.76 -14.35
C ASN A 91 3.07 12.00 -13.14
N THR A 92 3.59 10.80 -12.89
CA THR A 92 3.17 9.91 -11.80
C THR A 92 4.40 9.27 -11.18
N VAL A 93 4.39 9.13 -9.85
CA VAL A 93 5.47 8.44 -9.13
C VAL A 93 5.46 6.96 -9.53
N PRO A 94 6.58 6.38 -10.00
CA PRO A 94 6.63 4.95 -10.31
C PRO A 94 6.41 4.06 -9.07
N ASP A 95 5.65 2.96 -9.23
CA ASP A 95 5.29 2.04 -8.14
C ASP A 95 6.48 1.52 -7.35
N THR A 96 7.60 1.26 -8.03
CA THR A 96 8.85 0.81 -7.38
C THR A 96 9.36 1.85 -6.40
N ALA A 97 9.34 3.13 -6.77
CA ALA A 97 9.76 4.24 -5.91
C ALA A 97 8.80 4.38 -4.71
N ALA A 98 7.50 4.30 -4.97
CA ALA A 98 6.48 4.39 -3.95
C ALA A 98 6.58 3.23 -2.93
N ARG A 99 6.77 1.98 -3.39
CA ARG A 99 6.93 0.80 -2.53
C ARG A 99 8.10 0.90 -1.56
N LEU A 100 9.16 1.64 -1.91
CA LEU A 100 10.32 1.82 -1.03
C LEU A 100 10.00 2.67 0.19
N LEU A 101 8.93 3.47 0.18
CA LEU A 101 8.51 4.26 1.33
C LEU A 101 8.32 3.41 2.58
N ARG A 102 7.90 2.15 2.45
CA ARG A 102 7.75 1.20 3.57
C ARG A 102 9.02 1.02 4.40
N TYR A 103 10.20 1.30 3.83
CA TYR A 103 11.49 1.17 4.50
C TYR A 103 12.06 2.51 4.97
N CYS A 104 11.43 3.63 4.59
CA CYS A 104 11.96 4.96 4.88
C CYS A 104 11.59 5.49 6.27
N TRP A 105 10.73 4.79 7.03
CA TRP A 105 10.44 5.13 8.42
C TRP A 105 11.44 4.47 9.36
N PRO A 106 12.01 5.24 10.31
CA PRO A 106 12.96 4.74 11.29
C PRO A 106 12.24 3.97 12.41
N ALA A 107 11.57 2.87 12.09
CA ALA A 107 10.94 2.02 13.10
C ALA A 107 12.02 1.22 13.85
N ILE A 108 12.04 1.33 15.17
CA ILE A 108 12.94 0.53 16.02
C ILE A 108 12.28 -0.80 16.37
N GLN A 109 10.95 -0.80 16.50
CA GLN A 109 10.17 -1.97 16.86
C GLN A 109 9.48 -2.59 15.64
N PRO A 110 9.40 -3.93 15.54
CA PRO A 110 8.71 -4.59 14.43
C PRO A 110 7.25 -4.16 14.25
N ALA A 111 6.53 -3.91 15.35
CA ALA A 111 5.14 -3.45 15.30
C ALA A 111 5.01 -2.08 14.63
N GLU A 112 5.92 -1.14 14.94
CA GLU A 112 5.94 0.18 14.33
C GLU A 112 6.31 0.11 12.84
N ALA A 113 7.22 -0.79 12.48
CA ALA A 113 7.57 -1.04 11.07
C ALA A 113 6.38 -1.59 10.28
N ALA A 114 5.59 -2.47 10.89
CA ALA A 114 4.38 -3.03 10.27
C ALA A 114 3.29 -1.97 10.07
N THR A 115 3.02 -1.15 11.10
CA THR A 115 2.07 -0.01 10.99
C THR A 115 2.49 0.94 9.87
N TRP A 116 3.78 1.31 9.83
CA TRP A 116 4.27 2.19 8.77
C TRP A 116 4.18 1.55 7.38
N ALA A 117 4.51 0.26 7.25
CA ALA A 117 4.38 -0.43 5.98
C ALA A 117 2.94 -0.43 5.47
N GLN A 118 1.95 -0.52 6.38
CA GLN A 118 0.53 -0.41 6.04
C GLN A 118 0.15 1.01 5.59
N ILE A 119 0.59 2.04 6.33
CA ILE A 119 0.42 3.46 5.94
C ILE A 119 1.01 3.71 4.55
N ALA A 120 2.26 3.29 4.33
CA ALA A 120 2.93 3.45 3.04
C ALA A 120 2.22 2.67 1.93
N ALA A 121 1.77 1.44 2.18
CA ALA A 121 1.04 0.65 1.19
C ALA A 121 -0.26 1.34 0.75
N SER A 122 -0.96 2.02 1.66
CA SER A 122 -2.21 2.71 1.34
C SER A 122 -2.08 3.84 0.31
N VAL A 123 -0.91 4.45 0.20
CA VAL A 123 -0.64 5.51 -0.79
C VAL A 123 0.08 5.01 -2.04
N VAL A 124 0.64 3.80 -1.99
CA VAL A 124 1.27 3.12 -3.13
C VAL A 124 0.22 2.41 -3.97
N ASP A 125 -0.78 1.83 -3.32
CA ASP A 125 -1.89 1.12 -3.94
C ASP A 125 -3.19 1.59 -3.30
N THR A 126 -3.55 2.84 -3.59
CA THR A 126 -4.80 3.46 -3.11
C THR A 126 -6.02 2.64 -3.46
N LEU A 127 -6.01 1.97 -4.62
CA LEU A 127 -7.06 1.04 -5.01
C LEU A 127 -7.06 -0.21 -4.14
N GLY A 128 -5.91 -0.86 -3.95
CA GLY A 128 -5.79 -2.04 -3.10
C GLY A 128 -6.19 -1.77 -1.66
N ALA A 129 -5.77 -0.64 -1.09
CA ALA A 129 -6.15 -0.24 0.26
C ALA A 129 -7.63 0.12 0.36
N ALA A 130 -8.19 0.82 -0.63
CA ALA A 130 -9.63 1.06 -0.69
C ALA A 130 -10.42 -0.25 -0.80
N ILE A 131 -9.92 -1.24 -1.56
CA ILE A 131 -10.50 -2.59 -1.68
C ILE A 131 -10.43 -3.33 -0.34
N GLU A 132 -9.29 -3.31 0.36
CA GLU A 132 -9.15 -3.99 1.65
C GLU A 132 -10.04 -3.37 2.73
N GLU A 133 -10.10 -2.03 2.81
CA GLU A 133 -10.98 -1.32 3.74
C GLU A 133 -12.46 -1.62 3.45
N ALA A 134 -12.84 -1.55 2.18
CA ALA A 134 -14.16 -1.94 1.66
C ALA A 134 -14.54 -3.35 2.09
N MET A 135 -13.67 -4.32 1.84
CA MET A 135 -13.88 -5.72 2.19
C MET A 135 -13.96 -5.92 3.71
N SER A 136 -13.12 -5.24 4.48
CA SER A 136 -13.13 -5.28 5.95
C SER A 136 -14.46 -4.76 6.53
N ALA A 137 -14.94 -3.61 6.05
CA ALA A 137 -16.21 -3.03 6.48
C ALA A 137 -17.40 -3.97 6.22
N VAL A 138 -17.45 -4.58 5.04
CA VAL A 138 -18.48 -5.57 4.66
C VAL A 138 -18.37 -6.83 5.54
N LEU A 139 -17.16 -7.30 5.80
CA LEU A 139 -16.92 -8.49 6.62
C LEU A 139 -17.35 -8.29 8.08
N VAL A 140 -17.08 -7.13 8.67
CA VAL A 140 -17.56 -6.79 10.03
C VAL A 140 -19.08 -6.83 10.10
N LYS A 141 -19.76 -6.20 9.13
CA LYS A 141 -21.22 -6.16 9.07
C LYS A 141 -21.83 -7.54 8.81
N MET A 142 -21.16 -8.37 8.02
CA MET A 142 -21.58 -9.75 7.76
C MET A 142 -21.41 -10.64 9.00
N LYS A 143 -20.33 -10.48 9.79
CA LYS A 143 -20.18 -11.17 11.08
C LYS A 143 -21.31 -10.80 12.05
N GLU A 144 -21.72 -9.53 12.07
CA GLU A 144 -22.88 -9.06 12.84
C GLU A 144 -24.19 -9.75 12.40
N VAL A 145 -24.45 -9.83 11.09
CA VAL A 145 -25.61 -10.55 10.53
C VAL A 145 -25.58 -12.04 10.92
N SER A 146 -24.43 -12.68 10.80
CA SER A 146 -24.25 -14.11 11.06
C SER A 146 -24.44 -14.48 12.53
N ALA A 147 -23.99 -13.62 13.44
CA ALA A 147 -24.14 -13.79 14.88
C ALA A 147 -25.56 -13.47 15.40
N SER A 148 -26.40 -12.84 14.57
CA SER A 148 -27.72 -12.34 14.99
C SER A 148 -28.84 -13.41 14.90
N PRO A 149 -29.84 -13.37 15.80
CA PRO A 149 -31.05 -14.18 15.71
C PRO A 149 -31.82 -13.95 14.40
N GLN A 150 -32.55 -14.97 13.94
CA GLN A 150 -33.19 -14.96 12.62
C GLN A 150 -34.17 -13.80 12.40
N ALA A 151 -34.85 -13.34 13.47
CA ALA A 151 -35.75 -12.18 13.43
C ALA A 151 -35.03 -10.83 13.23
N GLN A 152 -33.72 -10.75 13.55
CA GLN A 152 -32.88 -9.56 13.32
C GLN A 152 -32.14 -9.64 11.97
N ARG A 153 -31.91 -10.84 11.43
CA ARG A 153 -31.26 -10.98 10.11
C ARG A 153 -32.08 -10.37 8.98
N THR A 154 -33.41 -10.44 9.06
CA THR A 154 -34.33 -9.86 8.07
C THR A 154 -34.20 -8.34 7.94
N THR A 155 -33.71 -7.64 8.98
CA THR A 155 -33.41 -6.21 8.93
C THR A 155 -31.94 -5.89 8.65
N LEU A 156 -31.00 -6.76 9.06
CA LEU A 156 -29.57 -6.55 8.86
C LEU A 156 -29.10 -6.90 7.44
N ILE A 157 -29.71 -7.88 6.76
CA ILE A 157 -29.34 -8.27 5.38
C ILE A 157 -29.54 -7.11 4.38
N PRO A 158 -30.68 -6.38 4.38
CA PRO A 158 -30.83 -5.20 3.53
C PRO A 158 -29.81 -4.08 3.82
N GLN A 159 -29.40 -3.92 5.08
CA GLN A 159 -28.37 -2.94 5.46
C GLN A 159 -27.01 -3.35 4.91
N LEU A 160 -26.64 -4.63 5.01
CA LEU A 160 -25.42 -5.18 4.42
C LEU A 160 -25.40 -4.97 2.89
N ALA A 161 -26.50 -5.24 2.20
CA ALA A 161 -26.63 -5.01 0.76
C ALA A 161 -26.45 -3.53 0.40
N THR A 162 -26.99 -2.62 1.21
CA THR A 162 -26.83 -1.17 1.00
C THR A 162 -25.38 -0.73 1.20
N THR A 163 -24.70 -1.24 2.23
CA THR A 163 -23.28 -0.99 2.46
C THR A 163 -22.43 -1.49 1.29
N MET A 164 -22.69 -2.70 0.80
CA MET A 164 -21.99 -3.25 -0.36
C MET A 164 -22.19 -2.43 -1.63
N GLN A 165 -23.42 -1.99 -1.93
CA GLN A 165 -23.70 -1.14 -3.09
C GLN A 165 -22.95 0.20 -3.00
N SER A 166 -22.91 0.80 -1.80
CA SER A 166 -22.16 2.03 -1.55
C SER A 166 -20.67 1.85 -1.76
N VAL A 167 -20.11 0.76 -1.23
CA VAL A 167 -18.69 0.41 -1.35
C VAL A 167 -18.32 0.16 -2.82
N GLN A 168 -19.13 -0.62 -3.54
CA GLN A 168 -18.94 -0.89 -4.97
C GLN A 168 -18.92 0.42 -5.77
N THR A 169 -19.88 1.32 -5.53
CA THR A 169 -19.94 2.62 -6.21
C THR A 169 -18.69 3.46 -5.95
N THR A 170 -18.13 3.40 -4.74
CA THR A 170 -16.88 4.10 -4.40
C THR A 170 -15.68 3.50 -5.13
N LEU A 171 -15.55 2.17 -5.14
CA LEU A 171 -14.46 1.48 -5.83
C LEU A 171 -14.50 1.70 -7.35
N GLU A 172 -15.69 1.64 -7.96
CA GLU A 172 -15.90 1.90 -9.38
C GLU A 172 -15.56 3.35 -9.74
N LYS A 173 -15.85 4.32 -8.86
CA LYS A 173 -15.43 5.72 -9.06
C LYS A 173 -13.92 5.91 -8.98
N LEU A 174 -13.22 5.10 -8.18
CA LEU A 174 -11.78 5.21 -7.97
C LEU A 174 -10.96 4.61 -9.12
N ALA A 175 -11.38 3.48 -9.69
CA ALA A 175 -10.58 2.74 -10.66
C ALA A 175 -11.29 2.41 -11.99
N GLY A 176 -12.56 2.78 -12.12
CA GLY A 176 -13.42 2.41 -13.25
C GLY A 176 -14.10 1.05 -13.03
N ALA A 177 -15.29 0.90 -13.62
CA ALA A 177 -16.09 -0.33 -13.53
C ALA A 177 -15.43 -1.54 -14.22
N ASP A 178 -14.53 -1.29 -15.17
CA ASP A 178 -13.82 -2.32 -15.94
C ASP A 178 -12.49 -2.75 -15.28
N ASN A 179 -12.22 -2.31 -14.04
CA ASN A 179 -11.00 -2.69 -13.35
C ASN A 179 -11.10 -4.11 -12.77
N ASP A 180 -10.25 -5.02 -13.25
CA ASP A 180 -10.25 -6.44 -12.86
C ASP A 180 -10.18 -6.64 -11.33
N ARG A 181 -9.44 -5.79 -10.61
CA ARG A 181 -9.30 -5.89 -9.14
C ARG A 181 -10.58 -5.47 -8.43
N VAL A 182 -11.27 -4.45 -8.94
CA VAL A 182 -12.59 -4.05 -8.44
C VAL A 182 -13.62 -5.15 -8.71
N ALA A 183 -13.60 -5.73 -9.92
CA ALA A 183 -14.50 -6.82 -10.28
C ALA A 183 -14.31 -8.05 -9.38
N GLU A 184 -13.06 -8.43 -9.09
CA GLU A 184 -12.72 -9.54 -8.19
C GLU A 184 -13.16 -9.27 -6.75
N ALA A 185 -12.93 -8.06 -6.24
CA ALA A 185 -13.39 -7.64 -4.92
C ALA A 185 -14.93 -7.66 -4.81
N VAL A 186 -15.63 -7.14 -5.82
CA VAL A 186 -17.11 -7.15 -5.90
C VAL A 186 -17.65 -8.58 -5.97
N ALA A 187 -17.03 -9.46 -6.77
CA ALA A 187 -17.41 -10.87 -6.83
C ALA A 187 -17.26 -11.56 -5.46
N THR A 188 -16.18 -11.29 -4.75
CA THR A 188 -15.93 -11.81 -3.40
C THR A 188 -16.99 -11.33 -2.41
N MET A 189 -17.29 -10.03 -2.40
CA MET A 189 -18.33 -9.46 -1.53
C MET A 189 -19.72 -10.04 -1.85
N ASN A 190 -20.06 -10.22 -3.13
CA ASN A 190 -21.32 -10.84 -3.55
C ASN A 190 -21.45 -12.29 -3.09
N ASN A 191 -20.35 -13.05 -3.10
CA ASN A 191 -20.33 -14.39 -2.53
C ASN A 191 -20.64 -14.37 -1.03
N TRP A 192 -20.06 -13.43 -0.28
CA TRP A 192 -20.34 -13.25 1.16
C TRP A 192 -21.81 -12.90 1.44
N LEU A 193 -22.42 -12.03 0.62
CA LEU A 193 -23.84 -11.71 0.74
C LEU A 193 -24.72 -12.94 0.51
N SER A 194 -24.38 -13.76 -0.50
CA SER A 194 -25.08 -15.02 -0.78
C SER A 194 -25.00 -15.99 0.41
N LEU A 195 -23.82 -16.12 1.03
CA LEU A 195 -23.63 -16.94 2.23
C LEU A 195 -24.44 -16.41 3.43
N ALA A 196 -24.45 -15.09 3.63
CA ALA A 196 -25.22 -14.44 4.69
C ALA A 196 -26.74 -14.65 4.52
N VAL A 197 -27.26 -14.54 3.29
CA VAL A 197 -28.67 -14.84 2.98
C VAL A 197 -29.02 -16.31 3.25
N GLN A 198 -28.09 -17.21 2.98
CA GLN A 198 -28.23 -18.65 3.28
C GLN A 198 -28.01 -18.98 4.78
N GLY A 199 -27.62 -18.00 5.59
CA GLY A 199 -27.31 -18.20 7.02
C GLY A 199 -26.04 -19.04 7.26
N LYS A 200 -25.13 -19.09 6.28
CA LYS A 200 -23.85 -19.80 6.37
C LYS A 200 -22.73 -18.84 6.78
N PRO A 201 -21.74 -19.31 7.56
CA PRO A 201 -20.54 -18.53 7.85
C PRO A 201 -19.68 -18.37 6.59
N VAL A 202 -18.89 -17.30 6.56
CA VAL A 202 -17.80 -17.10 5.60
C VAL A 202 -16.51 -17.61 6.24
N GLU A 203 -15.80 -18.50 5.55
CA GLU A 203 -14.46 -18.97 5.93
C GLU A 203 -13.37 -17.98 5.49
#